data_AF-A0A9X9Q312-F1
#
_entry.id   AF-A0A9X9Q312-F1
#
_cell.length_a   1.000
_cell.length_b   1.000
_cell.length_c   1.000
_cell.angle_alpha   90.00
_cell.angle_beta   90.00
_cell.angle_gamma   90.00
#
_symmetry.space_group_name_H-M   'P 1'
#
loop_
_entity.id
_entity.type
_entity.pdbx_description
1 polymer ?
#
loop_
_entity_poly.entity_id
_entity_poly.type
_entity_poly.pdbx_seq_one_letter_code
_entity_poly.pdbx_strand_id
1 'polypeptide(L)'
;MLSGIRMLDGDVTDVVEAKSLGIRPNYIDIYSASWGPDDDGKTVDGPGRLAKQAFEYGIKKGRQGLGSIFVWASGNGGREGDHCSCDGYTNSIYTVSVSSTTENGYK
;
A
#
# COMPACT_ATOMS: atom_id res chain seq x y z
N MET A 1 -17.68 4.88 -9.21
CA MET A 1 -18.16 5.03 -7.82
C MET A 1 -16.96 4.89 -6.90
N LEU A 2 -16.83 5.72 -5.88
CA LEU A 2 -15.74 5.62 -4.90
C LEU A 2 -16.25 4.82 -3.69
N SER A 3 -15.44 3.87 -3.20
CA SER A 3 -15.74 3.08 -2.00
C SER A 3 -14.61 3.27 -1.00
N GLY A 4 -14.94 3.49 0.27
CA GLY A 4 -13.97 3.62 1.37
C GLY A 4 -13.89 2.34 2.19
N ILE A 5 -12.68 1.95 2.59
CA ILE A 5 -12.42 0.83 3.50
C ILE A 5 -11.86 1.43 4.80
N ARG A 6 -12.63 1.41 5.88
CA ARG A 6 -12.17 1.87 7.20
C ARG A 6 -11.41 0.72 7.86
N MET A 7 -10.09 0.81 7.86
CA MET A 7 -9.22 -0.22 8.44
C MET A 7 -8.15 0.31 9.42
N LEU A 8 -8.00 1.63 9.53
CA LEU A 8 -7.00 2.29 10.38
C LEU A 8 -7.54 2.77 11.74
N ASP A 9 -8.82 2.56 12.00
CA ASP A 9 -9.48 3.02 13.22
C ASP A 9 -9.50 1.90 14.27
N GLY A 10 -8.31 1.50 14.73
CA GLY A 10 -8.08 0.42 15.70
C GLY A 10 -6.75 -0.30 15.47
N ASP A 11 -6.54 -1.42 16.18
CA ASP A 11 -5.34 -2.25 16.02
C ASP A 11 -5.26 -2.83 14.59
N VAL A 12 -4.30 -2.32 13.81
CA VAL A 12 -4.04 -2.78 12.46
C VAL A 12 -3.18 -4.04 12.53
N THR A 13 -3.79 -5.18 12.24
CA THR A 13 -3.10 -6.48 12.18
C THR A 13 -2.96 -6.96 10.74
N ASP A 14 -2.03 -7.87 10.46
CA ASP A 14 -1.83 -8.50 9.13
C ASP A 14 -3.14 -9.04 8.52
N VAL A 15 -4.06 -9.53 9.35
CA VAL A 15 -5.38 -10.01 8.90
C VAL A 15 -6.27 -8.86 8.41
N VAL A 16 -6.25 -7.71 9.09
CA VAL A 16 -7.05 -6.53 8.73
C VAL A 16 -6.55 -5.94 7.41
N GLU A 17 -5.24 -5.87 7.24
CA GLU A 17 -4.60 -5.44 5.99
C GLU A 17 -4.94 -6.38 4.83
N ALA A 18 -4.75 -7.69 5.02
CA ALA A 18 -5.05 -8.68 3.99
C ALA A 18 -6.52 -8.65 3.55
N LYS A 19 -7.45 -8.48 4.50
CA LYS A 19 -8.88 -8.33 4.20
C LYS A 19 -9.17 -7.04 3.43
N SER A 20 -8.50 -5.96 3.77
CA SER A 20 -8.68 -4.65 3.11
C SER A 20 -8.16 -4.68 1.67
N LEU A 21 -6.98 -5.28 1.45
CA LEU A 21 -6.38 -5.48 0.13
C LEU A 21 -7.16 -6.47 -0.75
N GLY A 22 -7.79 -7.47 -0.12
CA GLY A 22 -8.53 -8.53 -0.81
C GLY A 22 -10.03 -8.27 -0.97
N ILE A 23 -10.55 -7.08 -0.65
CA ILE A 23 -12.00 -6.86 -0.64
C ILE A 23 -12.55 -6.69 -2.06
N ARG A 24 -13.41 -7.62 -2.49
CA ARG A 24 -14.12 -7.58 -3.79
C ARG A 24 -13.20 -7.22 -4.99
N PRO A 25 -12.16 -8.03 -5.28
CA PRO A 25 -11.14 -7.70 -6.28
C PRO A 25 -11.63 -7.73 -7.73
N ASN A 26 -12.84 -8.23 -7.99
CA ASN A 26 -13.48 -8.17 -9.30
C ASN A 26 -14.45 -6.99 -9.47
N TYR A 27 -14.69 -6.25 -8.38
CA TYR A 27 -15.52 -5.05 -8.38
C TYR A 27 -14.67 -3.79 -8.19
N ILE A 28 -13.62 -3.88 -7.37
CA ILE A 28 -12.67 -2.79 -7.14
C ILE A 28 -11.50 -2.99 -8.09
N ASP A 29 -11.32 -2.02 -8.98
CA ASP A 29 -10.21 -2.02 -9.93
C ASP A 29 -8.91 -1.50 -9.31
N ILE A 30 -9.01 -0.39 -8.58
CA ILE A 30 -7.87 0.36 -8.08
C ILE A 30 -8.02 0.55 -6.57
N TYR A 31 -6.95 0.20 -5.86
CA TYR A 31 -6.80 0.42 -4.43
C TYR A 31 -5.78 1.55 -4.24
N SER A 32 -6.14 2.55 -3.45
CA SER A 32 -5.24 3.64 -3.10
C SER A 32 -5.07 3.66 -1.58
N ALA A 33 -3.82 3.55 -1.14
CA ALA A 33 -3.46 3.51 0.26
C ALA A 33 -2.18 4.31 0.51
N SER A 34 -2.04 4.80 1.73
CA SER A 34 -0.92 5.64 2.18
C SER A 34 -0.54 5.33 3.62
N TRP A 35 -0.76 4.08 4.04
CA TRP A 35 -0.38 3.56 5.35
C TRP A 35 0.80 2.61 5.18
N GLY A 36 1.60 2.47 6.21
CA GLY A 36 2.85 1.71 6.20
C GLY A 36 3.46 1.70 7.60
N PRO A 37 4.71 1.21 7.75
CA PRO A 37 5.46 1.31 8.99
C PRO A 37 5.62 2.78 9.44
N ASP A 38 5.97 3.00 10.70
CA ASP A 38 6.29 4.36 11.17
C ASP A 38 7.50 4.91 10.38
N ASP A 39 7.31 6.07 9.74
CA ASP A 39 8.32 6.82 8.94
C ASP A 39 9.40 7.46 9.86
N ASP A 40 9.98 6.70 10.80
CA ASP A 40 10.94 7.18 11.82
C ASP A 40 12.42 6.99 11.44
N GLY A 41 12.68 6.50 10.23
CA GLY A 41 14.02 6.21 9.70
C GLY A 41 14.76 5.07 10.41
N LYS A 42 14.08 4.31 11.28
CA LYS A 42 14.65 3.19 12.05
C LYS A 42 13.85 1.90 11.89
N THR A 43 12.61 2.01 11.42
CA THR A 43 11.70 0.89 11.24
C THR A 43 11.85 0.30 9.84
N VAL A 44 12.23 -0.98 9.77
CA VAL A 44 12.18 -1.78 8.53
C VAL A 44 11.09 -2.81 8.73
N ASP A 45 9.90 -2.53 8.21
CA ASP A 45 8.75 -3.42 8.27
C ASP A 45 8.02 -3.43 6.92
N GLY A 46 7.15 -4.42 6.72
CA GLY A 46 6.44 -4.58 5.47
C GLY A 46 5.28 -5.54 5.61
N PRO A 47 4.60 -5.86 4.50
CA PRO A 47 3.42 -6.70 4.55
C PRO A 47 3.72 -8.04 5.21
N GLY A 48 2.92 -8.35 6.23
CA GLY A 48 2.88 -9.66 6.85
C GLY A 48 2.53 -10.75 5.84
N ARG A 49 2.52 -12.01 6.30
CA ARG A 49 2.33 -13.15 5.40
C ARG A 49 0.97 -13.10 4.69
N LEU A 50 -0.08 -12.67 5.40
CA LEU A 50 -1.43 -12.60 4.84
C LEU A 50 -1.58 -11.43 3.88
N ALA A 51 -1.02 -10.26 4.22
CA ALA A 51 -1.02 -9.10 3.33
C ALA A 51 -0.28 -9.41 2.02
N LYS A 52 0.88 -10.09 2.07
CA LYS A 52 1.60 -10.56 0.87
C LYS A 52 0.77 -11.50 0.02
N GLN A 53 0.08 -12.46 0.65
CA GLN A 53 -0.82 -13.37 -0.07
C GLN A 53 -2.01 -12.62 -0.71
N ALA A 54 -2.52 -11.59 -0.05
CA ALA A 54 -3.59 -10.74 -0.59
C ALA A 54 -3.12 -9.96 -1.82
N PHE A 55 -1.90 -9.40 -1.80
CA PHE A 55 -1.30 -8.76 -2.98
C PHE A 55 -1.16 -9.74 -4.15
N GLU A 56 -0.56 -10.91 -3.92
CA GLU A 56 -0.41 -11.93 -4.96
C GLU A 56 -1.75 -12.37 -5.54
N TYR A 57 -2.75 -12.58 -4.68
CA TYR A 57 -4.09 -12.95 -5.11
C TYR A 57 -4.75 -11.83 -5.92
N GLY A 58 -4.65 -10.59 -5.46
CA GLY A 58 -5.19 -9.41 -6.14
C GLY A 58 -4.60 -9.25 -7.55
N ILE A 59 -3.30 -9.45 -7.71
CA ILE A 59 -2.60 -9.37 -9.00
C ILE A 59 -2.94 -10.55 -9.92
N LYS A 60 -3.05 -11.77 -9.38
CA LYS A 60 -3.32 -12.97 -10.20
C LYS A 60 -4.79 -13.12 -10.58
N LYS A 61 -5.73 -12.65 -9.75
CA LYS A 61 -7.16 -12.97 -9.84
C LYS A 61 -8.08 -11.76 -9.88
N GLY A 62 -7.63 -10.59 -9.44
CA GLY A 62 -8.44 -9.38 -9.47
C GLY A 62 -8.70 -8.89 -10.88
N ARG A 63 -9.71 -8.02 -11.01
CA ARG A 63 -10.17 -7.45 -12.27
C ARG A 63 -10.40 -8.53 -13.34
N GLN A 64 -11.07 -9.62 -12.94
CA GLN A 64 -11.35 -10.77 -13.81
C GLN A 64 -10.09 -11.42 -14.40
N GLY A 65 -8.97 -11.36 -13.68
CA GLY A 65 -7.67 -11.90 -14.09
C GLY A 65 -6.74 -10.89 -14.77
N LEU A 66 -7.15 -9.62 -14.92
CA LEU A 66 -6.26 -8.55 -15.39
C LEU A 66 -5.28 -8.06 -14.30
N GLY A 67 -5.57 -8.37 -13.04
CA GLY A 67 -4.80 -7.96 -11.88
C GLY A 67 -5.25 -6.63 -11.31
N SER A 68 -5.44 -6.61 -9.98
CA SER A 68 -5.78 -5.43 -9.20
C SER A 68 -4.65 -4.42 -9.23
N ILE A 69 -4.98 -3.12 -9.28
CA ILE A 69 -3.97 -2.06 -9.26
C ILE A 69 -3.87 -1.52 -7.83
N PHE A 70 -2.71 -1.66 -7.21
CA PHE A 70 -2.43 -1.10 -5.89
C PHE A 70 -1.55 0.14 -6.03
N VAL A 71 -2.06 1.30 -5.65
CA VAL A 71 -1.34 2.57 -5.65
C VAL A 71 -0.98 2.90 -4.21
N TRP A 72 0.31 3.12 -3.96
CA TRP A 72 0.85 3.39 -2.63
C TRP A 72 1.59 4.73 -2.60
N ALA A 73 1.43 5.49 -1.52
CA ALA A 73 2.27 6.67 -1.29
C ALA A 73 3.69 6.21 -0.89
N SER A 74 4.73 6.86 -1.42
CA SER A 74 6.13 6.48 -1.17
C SER A 74 6.67 6.83 0.23
N GLY A 75 5.83 7.26 1.17
CA GLY A 75 6.23 7.72 2.50
C GLY A 75 6.55 9.22 2.58
N ASN A 76 6.45 9.80 3.78
CA ASN A 76 6.67 11.22 4.07
C ASN A 76 7.97 11.50 4.87
N GLY A 77 8.79 10.48 5.13
CA GLY A 77 10.01 10.55 5.95
C GLY A 77 11.19 11.33 5.35
N GLY A 78 11.02 12.05 4.24
CA GLY A 78 12.10 12.78 3.56
C GLY A 78 12.82 13.84 4.42
N ARG A 79 12.19 14.34 5.50
CA ARG A 79 12.80 15.25 6.47
C ARG A 79 13.72 14.56 7.49
N GLU A 80 13.49 13.28 7.76
CA GLU A 80 14.23 12.47 8.75
C GLU A 80 15.37 11.66 8.10
N GLY A 81 15.60 11.84 6.79
CA GLY A 81 16.59 11.06 6.03
C GLY A 81 16.11 9.67 5.66
N ASP A 82 14.78 9.44 5.67
CA ASP A 82 14.20 8.15 5.39
C ASP A 82 14.24 7.83 3.89
N HIS A 83 14.50 6.55 3.58
CA HIS A 83 14.52 6.02 2.23
C HIS A 83 13.31 5.11 2.04
N CYS A 84 12.44 5.43 1.08
CA CYS A 84 11.24 4.65 0.74
C CYS A 84 11.50 3.16 0.48
N SER A 85 12.73 2.76 0.17
CA SER A 85 13.17 1.36 0.10
C SER A 85 13.07 0.57 1.42
N CYS A 86 12.90 1.24 2.56
CA CYS A 86 12.71 0.62 3.88
C CYS A 86 11.24 0.29 4.20
N ASP A 87 10.29 0.77 3.40
CA ASP A 87 8.88 0.40 3.46
C ASP A 87 8.60 -0.78 2.51
N GLY A 88 8.32 -1.96 3.08
CA GLY A 88 8.05 -3.18 2.32
C GLY A 88 6.76 -3.16 1.49
N TYR A 89 5.84 -2.20 1.72
CA TYR A 89 4.67 -2.00 0.87
C TYR A 89 5.04 -1.24 -0.39
N THR A 90 5.81 -0.17 -0.29
CA THR A 90 6.24 0.64 -1.46
C THR A 90 7.34 -0.02 -2.29
N ASN A 91 8.15 -0.90 -1.67
CA ASN A 91 9.18 -1.68 -2.35
C ASN A 91 8.64 -2.99 -2.97
N SER A 92 7.32 -3.23 -2.91
CA SER A 92 6.68 -4.39 -3.52
C SER A 92 6.55 -4.21 -5.04
N ILE A 93 6.90 -5.24 -5.83
CA ILE A 93 6.65 -5.25 -7.28
C ILE A 93 5.16 -5.22 -7.63
N TYR A 94 4.28 -5.42 -6.65
CA TYR A 94 2.83 -5.45 -6.81
C TYR A 94 2.16 -4.09 -6.60
N THR A 95 2.93 -3.08 -6.20
CA THR A 95 2.44 -1.72 -5.92
C THR A 95 3.04 -0.70 -6.87
N VAL A 96 2.23 0.27 -7.26
CA VAL A 96 2.66 1.49 -7.96
C VAL A 96 2.91 2.55 -6.90
N SER A 97 4.18 2.76 -6.57
CA SER A 97 4.62 3.74 -5.58
C SER A 97 4.68 5.14 -6.18
N VAL A 98 4.01 6.09 -5.54
CA VAL A 98 3.86 7.48 -6.03
C VAL A 98 4.51 8.43 -5.03
N SER A 99 5.45 9.25 -5.52
CA SER A 99 6.11 10.32 -4.76
C SER A 99 5.49 11.68 -5.03
N SER A 100 5.73 12.64 -4.13
CA SER A 100 5.24 14.02 -4.25
C SER A 100 6.28 14.98 -4.84
N THR A 101 5.79 16.06 -5.44
CA THR A 101 6.56 17.25 -5.78
C THR A 101 5.73 18.48 -5.43
N THR A 102 6.38 19.57 -5.04
CA THR A 102 5.70 20.85 -4.78
C THR A 102 5.23 21.49 -6.09
N GLU A 103 4.30 22.45 -6.00
CA GLU A 103 3.81 23.23 -7.16
C GLU A 103 4.95 23.86 -7.96
N ASN A 104 6.03 24.27 -7.29
CA ASN A 104 7.21 24.88 -7.90
C ASN A 104 8.24 23.86 -8.40
N GLY A 105 7.94 22.56 -8.35
CA GLY A 105 8.81 21.48 -8.82
C GLY A 105 9.95 21.10 -7.87
N TYR A 106 9.93 21.58 -6.62
CA TYR A 106 10.88 21.17 -5.59
C TYR A 106 10.42 19.89 -4.89
N LYS A 107 11.36 19.05 -4.47
CA LYS A 107 11.13 17.90 -3.58
C LYS A 107 10.66 18.35 -2.20
#